data_AF-M5AW77-F1
#
_entry.id   AF-M5AW77-F1
#
_cell.length_a   1.000
_cell.length_b   1.000
_cell.length_c   1.000
_cell.angle_alpha   90.00
_cell.angle_beta   90.00
_cell.angle_gamma   90.00
#
_symmetry.space_group_name_H-M   'P 1'
#
loop_
_entity.id
_entity.type
_entity.pdbx_description
1 polymer ?
#
loop_
_entity_poly.entity_id
_entity_poly.type
_entity_poly.pdbx_seq_one_letter_code
_entity_poly.pdbx_strand_id
1 'polypeptide(L)'
;GGVGFTQYATAAYTDNVLDDFTYYGKDYVEDKYGGLCEAPNNMGTVLDVGTEVSFYALDQYEEYPALLETHFGGSQRASVISAAAGCSTAFATGNAQTGLSAWYLGMYLHKEQHSRLGFYGYDLQDQCGAANVFSIRNDEGLPLEMRGPNYPNYAM
;
A
#
# COMPACT_ATOMS: atom_id res chain seq x y z
N GLY A 1 -12.58 -20.72 3.92
CA GLY A 1 -13.00 -22.04 3.39
C GLY A 1 -14.13 -21.86 2.38
N GLY A 2 -14.63 -22.93 1.76
CA GLY A 2 -15.64 -22.82 0.69
C GLY A 2 -15.04 -22.29 -0.62
N VAL A 3 -15.80 -21.48 -1.37
CA VAL A 3 -15.32 -20.82 -2.62
C VAL A 3 -14.00 -20.07 -2.39
N GLY A 4 -13.84 -19.45 -1.22
CA GLY A 4 -12.56 -18.85 -0.80
C GLY A 4 -12.30 -17.47 -1.38
N PHE A 5 -11.01 -17.10 -1.45
CA PHE A 5 -10.53 -15.74 -1.71
C PHE A 5 -9.61 -15.64 -2.94
N THR A 6 -9.81 -16.50 -3.93
CA THR A 6 -8.94 -16.60 -5.11
C THR A 6 -8.69 -15.24 -5.75
N GLN A 7 -9.75 -14.48 -6.06
CA GLN A 7 -9.60 -13.21 -6.76
C GLN A 7 -9.11 -12.06 -5.89
N TYR A 8 -9.24 -12.15 -4.56
CA TYR A 8 -8.56 -11.21 -3.66
C TYR A 8 -7.05 -11.37 -3.75
N ALA A 9 -6.56 -12.59 -3.93
CA ALA A 9 -5.14 -12.87 -4.07
C ALA A 9 -4.63 -12.62 -5.50
N THR A 10 -5.34 -13.09 -6.53
CA THR A 10 -4.87 -12.97 -7.94
C THR A 10 -4.64 -11.54 -8.37
N ALA A 11 -5.39 -10.57 -7.86
CA ALA A 11 -5.18 -9.16 -8.16
C ALA A 11 -3.75 -8.66 -7.87
N ALA A 12 -3.03 -9.31 -6.95
CA ALA A 12 -1.65 -8.97 -6.60
C ALA A 12 -0.60 -9.72 -7.45
N TYR A 13 -1.00 -10.63 -8.35
CA TYR A 13 -0.05 -11.43 -9.14
C TYR A 13 -0.53 -11.77 -10.56
N THR A 14 -1.61 -11.17 -11.05
CA THR A 14 -2.09 -11.32 -12.42
C THR A 14 -2.08 -9.98 -13.16
N ASP A 15 -2.11 -10.07 -14.49
CA ASP A 15 -2.33 -8.95 -15.41
C ASP A 15 -1.29 -7.82 -15.33
N ASN A 16 -0.18 -8.05 -14.61
CA ASN A 16 0.94 -7.13 -14.40
C ASN A 16 0.55 -5.76 -13.83
N VAL A 17 -0.60 -5.67 -13.14
CA VAL A 17 -1.11 -4.39 -12.62
C VAL A 17 -0.26 -3.91 -11.45
N LEU A 18 0.03 -4.79 -10.49
CA LEU A 18 0.90 -4.43 -9.37
C LEU A 18 2.33 -4.15 -9.86
N ASP A 19 2.80 -4.92 -10.84
CA ASP A 19 4.10 -4.73 -11.48
C ASP A 19 4.21 -3.31 -12.05
N ASP A 20 3.27 -2.89 -12.88
CA ASP A 20 3.21 -1.57 -13.50
C ASP A 20 3.32 -0.45 -12.46
N PHE A 21 2.46 -0.48 -11.43
CA PHE A 21 2.44 0.54 -10.40
C PHE A 21 3.73 0.58 -9.57
N THR A 22 4.32 -0.59 -9.30
CA THR A 22 5.55 -0.70 -8.51
C THR A 22 6.77 -0.27 -9.32
N TYR A 23 6.81 -0.57 -10.62
CA TYR A 23 7.88 -0.11 -11.51
C TYR A 23 7.84 1.40 -11.68
N TYR A 24 6.65 1.99 -11.87
CA TYR A 24 6.48 3.45 -11.88
C TYR A 24 7.04 4.09 -10.60
N GLY A 25 6.66 3.57 -9.43
CA GLY A 25 7.11 4.14 -8.16
C GLY A 25 8.61 3.93 -7.89
N LYS A 26 9.18 2.80 -8.34
CA LYS A 26 10.63 2.56 -8.28
C LYS A 26 11.40 3.55 -9.18
N ASP A 27 10.92 3.81 -10.40
CA ASP A 27 11.56 4.76 -11.31
C ASP A 27 11.44 6.21 -10.79
N TYR A 28 10.28 6.58 -10.25
CA TYR A 28 10.10 7.87 -9.56
C TYR A 28 11.13 8.09 -8.45
N VAL A 29 11.38 7.05 -7.65
CA VAL A 29 12.34 7.11 -6.56
C VAL A 29 13.77 7.26 -7.06
N GLU A 30 14.18 6.45 -8.05
CA GLU A 30 15.54 6.55 -8.62
C GLU A 30 15.81 7.92 -9.21
N ASP A 31 14.86 8.47 -9.98
CA ASP A 31 15.00 9.76 -10.62
C ASP A 31 15.04 10.92 -9.62
N LYS A 32 14.18 10.88 -8.58
CA LYS A 32 14.04 11.98 -7.63
C LYS A 32 15.12 12.02 -6.56
N TYR A 33 15.47 10.86 -6.01
CA TYR A 33 16.41 10.75 -4.89
C TYR A 33 17.85 10.44 -5.33
N GLY A 34 18.08 10.29 -6.64
CA GLY A 34 19.41 10.04 -7.20
C GLY A 34 19.90 8.61 -7.01
N GLY A 35 18.98 7.68 -6.74
CA GLY A 35 19.26 6.27 -6.47
C GLY A 35 18.25 5.66 -5.48
N LEU A 36 18.33 4.34 -5.33
CA LEU A 36 17.56 3.61 -4.32
C LEU A 36 18.24 3.73 -2.94
N CYS A 37 17.42 3.75 -1.89
CA CYS A 37 17.83 3.82 -0.48
C CYS A 37 18.55 5.11 -0.05
N GLU A 38 18.52 6.17 -0.87
CA GLU A 38 19.18 7.46 -0.59
C GLU A 38 18.24 8.52 0.02
N ALA A 39 16.93 8.25 0.04
CA ALA A 39 15.96 9.19 0.58
C ALA A 39 16.02 9.26 2.12
N PRO A 40 15.78 10.44 2.73
CA PRO A 40 15.67 10.54 4.18
C PRO A 40 14.60 9.60 4.75
N ASN A 41 14.96 8.79 5.74
CA ASN A 41 14.02 7.89 6.41
C ASN A 41 13.11 8.64 7.40
N ASN A 42 12.18 9.43 6.89
CA ASN A 42 11.25 10.26 7.68
C ASN A 42 9.89 10.43 6.98
N MET A 43 8.96 11.11 7.67
CA MET A 43 7.59 11.33 7.17
C MET A 43 7.53 12.19 5.90
N GLY A 44 8.54 13.02 5.63
CA GLY A 44 8.62 13.79 4.39
C GLY A 44 8.68 12.87 3.16
N THR A 45 9.52 11.84 3.20
CA THR A 45 9.61 10.85 2.11
C THR A 45 8.37 9.96 2.04
N VAL A 46 7.76 9.61 3.19
CA VAL A 46 6.49 8.87 3.22
C VAL A 46 5.38 9.65 2.51
N LEU A 47 5.21 10.92 2.86
CA LEU A 47 4.19 11.79 2.26
C LEU A 47 4.45 12.04 0.78
N ASP A 48 5.71 12.11 0.38
CA ASP A 48 6.08 12.34 -1.00
C ASP A 48 5.81 11.11 -1.89
N VAL A 49 6.54 10.01 -1.64
CA VAL A 49 6.49 8.81 -2.47
C VAL A 49 5.16 8.08 -2.32
N GLY A 50 4.64 7.99 -1.09
CA GLY A 50 3.38 7.32 -0.82
C GLY A 50 2.20 8.00 -1.51
N THR A 51 2.18 9.34 -1.57
CA THR A 51 1.12 10.11 -2.25
C THR A 51 1.24 10.01 -3.76
N GLU A 52 2.42 10.22 -4.32
CA GLU A 52 2.64 10.19 -5.78
C GLU A 52 2.20 8.86 -6.38
N VAL A 53 2.68 7.74 -5.82
CA VAL A 53 2.40 6.41 -6.35
C VAL A 53 0.94 6.02 -6.13
N SER A 54 0.32 6.48 -5.03
CA SER A 54 -1.11 6.26 -4.80
C SER A 54 -1.97 6.94 -5.87
N PHE A 55 -1.67 8.20 -6.21
CA PHE A 55 -2.41 8.93 -7.23
C PHE A 55 -2.18 8.36 -8.62
N TYR A 56 -0.94 8.04 -9.00
CA TYR A 56 -0.66 7.35 -10.26
C TYR A 56 -1.53 6.09 -10.43
N ALA A 57 -1.53 5.22 -9.41
CA ALA A 57 -2.27 3.97 -9.44
C ALA A 57 -3.81 4.17 -9.46
N LEU A 58 -4.32 5.18 -8.75
CA LEU A 58 -5.74 5.55 -8.78
C LEU A 58 -6.15 6.06 -10.17
N ASP A 59 -5.32 6.91 -10.77
CA ASP A 59 -5.55 7.46 -12.10
C ASP A 59 -5.60 6.35 -13.15
N GLN A 60 -4.77 5.29 -13.03
CA GLN A 60 -4.85 4.15 -13.97
C GLN A 60 -6.23 3.47 -13.95
N TYR A 61 -6.86 3.32 -12.79
CA TYR A 61 -8.23 2.78 -12.72
C TYR A 61 -9.29 3.75 -13.26
N GLU A 62 -9.03 5.06 -13.25
CA GLU A 62 -9.93 6.07 -13.82
C GLU A 62 -9.78 6.17 -15.35
N GLU A 63 -8.56 6.13 -15.85
CA GLU A 63 -8.22 6.25 -17.27
C GLU A 63 -8.54 4.98 -18.08
N TYR A 64 -8.40 3.80 -17.46
CA TYR A 64 -8.62 2.52 -18.12
C TYR A 64 -9.80 1.76 -17.50
N PRO A 65 -11.05 1.97 -17.99
CA PRO A 65 -12.23 1.30 -17.44
C PRO A 65 -12.14 -0.24 -17.43
N ALA A 66 -11.45 -0.84 -18.40
CA ALA A 66 -11.24 -2.30 -18.44
C ALA A 66 -10.33 -2.79 -17.28
N LEU A 67 -9.41 -1.95 -16.81
CA LEU A 67 -8.59 -2.24 -15.63
C LEU A 67 -9.46 -2.20 -14.37
N LEU A 68 -10.33 -1.19 -14.24
CA LEU A 68 -11.30 -1.11 -13.15
C LEU A 68 -12.27 -2.29 -13.14
N GLU A 69 -12.64 -2.81 -14.31
CA GLU A 69 -13.45 -4.03 -14.44
C GLU A 69 -12.69 -5.30 -14.04
N THR A 70 -11.40 -5.39 -14.40
CA THR A 70 -10.52 -6.52 -14.01
C THR A 70 -10.37 -6.58 -12.49
N HIS A 71 -10.11 -5.44 -11.85
CA HIS A 71 -10.12 -5.29 -10.39
C HIS A 71 -11.44 -4.69 -9.91
N PHE A 72 -12.55 -5.38 -10.19
CA PHE A 72 -13.90 -4.92 -9.83
C PHE A 72 -14.08 -4.70 -8.32
N GLY A 73 -13.39 -5.48 -7.48
CA GLY A 73 -13.46 -5.38 -6.03
C GLY A 73 -12.60 -4.25 -5.48
N GLY A 74 -13.20 -3.36 -4.68
CA GLY A 74 -12.46 -2.25 -4.07
C GLY A 74 -11.25 -2.67 -3.24
N SER A 75 -11.34 -3.81 -2.52
CA SER A 75 -10.22 -4.35 -1.75
C SER A 75 -9.06 -4.86 -2.61
N GLN A 76 -9.33 -5.33 -3.83
CA GLN A 76 -8.25 -5.70 -4.76
C GLN A 76 -7.44 -4.46 -5.12
N ARG A 77 -8.15 -3.40 -5.52
CA ARG A 77 -7.53 -2.11 -5.87
C ARG A 77 -6.79 -1.51 -4.68
N ALA A 78 -7.42 -1.45 -3.51
CA ALA A 78 -6.82 -0.91 -2.30
C ALA A 78 -5.51 -1.62 -1.93
N SER A 79 -5.49 -2.96 -1.98
CA SER A 79 -4.27 -3.73 -1.71
C SER A 79 -3.18 -3.43 -2.73
N VAL A 80 -3.51 -3.39 -4.02
CA VAL A 80 -2.54 -3.19 -5.10
C VAL A 80 -1.96 -1.77 -5.09
N ILE A 81 -2.80 -0.74 -4.88
CA ILE A 81 -2.37 0.66 -4.78
C ILE A 81 -1.44 0.85 -3.57
N SER A 82 -1.87 0.41 -2.39
CA SER A 82 -1.07 0.56 -1.16
C SER A 82 0.19 -0.30 -1.15
N ALA A 83 0.19 -1.46 -1.81
CA ALA A 83 1.39 -2.26 -2.02
C ALA A 83 2.44 -1.48 -2.81
N ALA A 84 2.05 -0.92 -3.96
CA ALA A 84 2.96 -0.12 -4.79
C ALA A 84 3.50 1.11 -4.02
N ALA A 85 2.64 1.84 -3.32
CA ALA A 85 3.04 3.00 -2.52
C ALA A 85 4.00 2.62 -1.37
N GLY A 86 3.71 1.52 -0.67
CA GLY A 86 4.53 1.03 0.43
C GLY A 86 5.89 0.51 -0.03
N CYS A 87 5.93 -0.31 -1.09
CA CYS A 87 7.16 -0.82 -1.68
C CYS A 87 8.04 0.31 -2.22
N SER A 88 7.46 1.28 -2.93
CA SER A 88 8.20 2.43 -3.46
C SER A 88 8.81 3.29 -2.35
N THR A 89 8.07 3.53 -1.28
CA THR A 89 8.60 4.25 -0.12
C THR A 89 9.72 3.48 0.59
N ALA A 90 9.62 2.14 0.65
CA ALA A 90 10.69 1.30 1.18
C ALA A 90 11.92 1.30 0.26
N PHE A 91 11.74 1.32 -1.07
CA PHE A 91 12.83 1.50 -2.02
C PHE A 91 13.55 2.85 -1.83
N ALA A 92 12.81 3.91 -1.51
CA ALA A 92 13.39 5.22 -1.27
C ALA A 92 14.22 5.26 0.03
N THR A 93 13.65 4.77 1.12
CA THR A 93 14.20 4.95 2.47
C THR A 93 15.12 3.83 2.95
N GLY A 94 15.10 2.67 2.27
CA GLY A 94 15.76 1.47 2.74
C GLY A 94 15.20 0.94 4.07
N ASN A 95 13.94 1.28 4.42
CA ASN A 95 13.34 0.90 5.70
C ASN A 95 11.88 0.45 5.56
N ALA A 96 11.56 -0.73 6.09
CA ALA A 96 10.24 -1.31 5.99
C ALA A 96 9.17 -0.56 6.81
N GLN A 97 9.56 0.15 7.89
CA GLN A 97 8.61 0.81 8.78
C GLN A 97 8.02 2.08 8.15
N THR A 98 8.82 2.85 7.42
CA THR A 98 8.33 3.98 6.61
C THR A 98 7.59 3.50 5.37
N GLY A 99 8.00 2.37 4.76
CA GLY A 99 7.20 1.67 3.76
C GLY A 99 5.79 1.32 4.28
N LEU A 100 5.69 0.77 5.49
CA LEU A 100 4.41 0.48 6.14
C LEU A 100 3.58 1.75 6.42
N SER A 101 4.23 2.85 6.77
CA SER A 101 3.55 4.14 6.93
C SER A 101 2.92 4.62 5.62
N ALA A 102 3.59 4.40 4.48
CA ALA A 102 3.06 4.76 3.16
C ALA A 102 1.93 3.83 2.70
N TRP A 103 1.96 2.55 3.06
CA TRP A 103 0.82 1.64 2.84
C TRP A 103 -0.47 2.23 3.43
N TYR A 104 -0.42 2.65 4.70
CA TYR A 104 -1.58 3.22 5.38
C TYR A 104 -1.97 4.60 4.84
N LEU A 105 -1.00 5.42 4.45
CA LEU A 105 -1.27 6.68 3.75
C LEU A 105 -2.06 6.45 2.46
N GLY A 106 -1.65 5.48 1.64
CA GLY A 106 -2.33 5.13 0.40
C GLY A 106 -3.79 4.70 0.62
N MET A 107 -4.07 3.98 1.72
CA MET A 107 -5.44 3.60 2.09
C MET A 107 -6.30 4.83 2.39
N TYR A 108 -5.77 5.81 3.12
CA TYR A 108 -6.49 7.03 3.47
C TYR A 108 -6.75 7.90 2.23
N LEU A 109 -5.75 8.09 1.38
CA LEU A 109 -5.90 8.86 0.14
C LEU A 109 -6.93 8.23 -0.81
N HIS A 110 -6.85 6.92 -1.03
CA HIS A 110 -7.81 6.19 -1.86
C HIS A 110 -9.25 6.33 -1.32
N LYS A 111 -9.43 6.16 0.01
CA LYS A 111 -10.75 6.31 0.64
C LYS A 111 -11.36 7.68 0.35
N GLU A 112 -10.59 8.75 0.50
CA GLU A 112 -11.07 10.10 0.29
C GLU A 112 -11.28 10.43 -1.20
N GLN A 113 -10.42 9.95 -2.10
CA GLN A 113 -10.55 10.21 -3.54
C GLN A 113 -11.80 9.57 -4.14
N HIS A 114 -12.12 8.31 -3.77
CA HIS A 114 -13.21 7.56 -4.39
C HIS A 114 -14.45 7.40 -3.51
N SER A 115 -14.43 7.91 -2.28
CA SER A 115 -15.48 7.72 -1.27
C SER A 115 -15.83 6.24 -1.03
N ARG A 116 -14.85 5.36 -1.26
CA ARG A 116 -14.92 3.91 -1.08
C ARG A 116 -13.51 3.36 -0.92
N LEU A 117 -13.38 2.19 -0.32
CA LEU A 117 -12.10 1.50 -0.18
C LEU A 117 -12.28 0.00 -0.42
N GLY A 118 -12.45 -0.80 0.63
CA GLY A 118 -12.63 -2.25 0.55
C GLY A 118 -14.00 -2.75 1.01
N PHE A 119 -14.07 -4.05 1.29
CA PHE A 119 -15.23 -4.68 1.91
C PHE A 119 -15.44 -4.23 3.37
N TYR A 120 -16.53 -4.64 3.99
CA TYR A 120 -16.81 -4.34 5.39
C TYR A 120 -15.73 -4.91 6.32
N GLY A 121 -14.94 -4.04 6.95
CA GLY A 121 -13.89 -4.43 7.88
C GLY A 121 -12.52 -4.61 7.23
N TYR A 122 -12.43 -4.36 5.91
CA TYR A 122 -11.16 -4.36 5.18
C TYR A 122 -10.14 -3.43 5.85
N ASP A 123 -10.57 -2.23 6.25
CA ASP A 123 -9.72 -1.18 6.79
C ASP A 123 -9.56 -1.24 8.32
N LEU A 124 -9.89 -2.35 8.98
CA LEU A 124 -9.66 -2.48 10.43
C LEU A 124 -8.20 -2.21 10.78
N GLN A 125 -7.29 -2.88 10.06
CA GLN A 125 -5.86 -2.70 10.27
C GLN A 125 -5.38 -1.32 9.81
N ASP A 126 -6.00 -0.79 8.75
CA ASP A 126 -5.57 0.47 8.15
C ASP A 126 -5.99 1.67 8.98
N GLN A 127 -7.15 1.64 9.64
CA GLN A 127 -7.56 2.68 10.60
C GLN A 127 -6.69 2.66 11.88
N CYS A 128 -6.25 1.48 12.33
CA CYS A 128 -5.27 1.37 13.42
C CYS A 128 -3.83 1.67 12.97
N GLY A 129 -3.59 1.63 11.66
CA GLY A 129 -2.27 1.52 11.04
C GLY A 129 -1.33 2.62 11.46
N ALA A 130 -1.64 3.87 11.13
CA ALA A 130 -0.75 5.01 11.37
C ALA A 130 -0.33 5.17 12.85
N ALA A 131 -1.23 4.88 13.79
CA ALA A 131 -0.92 4.91 15.22
C ALA A 131 0.04 3.79 15.64
N ASN A 132 -0.09 2.61 15.01
CA ASN A 132 0.64 1.40 15.38
C ASN A 132 1.93 1.17 14.57
N VAL A 133 2.22 1.94 13.52
CA VAL A 133 3.50 1.84 12.79
C VAL A 133 4.66 2.11 13.75
N PHE A 134 4.68 3.24 14.43
CA PHE A 134 5.80 3.63 15.30
C PHE A 134 5.49 3.47 16.80
N SER A 135 4.43 2.75 17.14
CA SER A 135 4.13 2.40 18.54
C SER A 135 5.25 1.54 19.11
N ILE A 136 5.43 1.63 20.43
CA ILE A 136 6.35 0.79 21.21
C ILE A 136 5.61 0.07 22.34
N ARG A 137 4.27 0.07 22.31
CA ARG A 137 3.44 -0.62 23.30
C ARG A 137 3.41 -2.12 23.04
N ASN A 138 3.07 -2.87 24.08
CA ASN A 138 3.16 -4.33 24.17
C ASN A 138 2.57 -5.08 22.96
N ASP A 139 1.36 -4.74 22.52
CA ASP A 139 0.61 -5.44 21.46
C ASP A 139 0.43 -4.60 20.19
N GLU A 140 1.22 -3.53 20.06
CA GLU A 140 1.18 -2.59 18.91
C GLU A 140 2.56 -2.41 18.27
N GLY A 141 3.60 -2.32 19.09
CA GLY A 141 4.93 -1.96 18.64
C GLY A 141 5.73 -3.15 18.16
N LEU A 142 5.92 -3.26 16.86
CA LEU A 142 6.79 -4.27 16.26
C LEU A 142 7.30 -3.84 14.88
N PRO A 143 8.60 -4.00 14.56
CA PRO A 143 9.13 -3.90 13.20
C PRO A 143 8.36 -4.79 12.22
N LEU A 144 8.07 -4.28 11.02
CA LEU A 144 7.23 -4.98 10.03
C LEU A 144 7.72 -6.42 9.75
N GLU A 145 9.03 -6.62 9.65
CA GLU A 145 9.65 -7.93 9.38
C GLU A 145 9.38 -8.97 10.47
N MET A 146 9.01 -8.54 11.68
CA MET A 146 8.63 -9.40 12.80
C MET A 146 7.12 -9.49 13.00
N ARG A 147 6.32 -8.70 12.27
CA ARG A 147 4.86 -8.86 12.23
C ARG A 147 4.50 -10.11 11.43
N GLY A 148 3.22 -10.45 11.46
CA GLY A 148 2.68 -11.54 10.67
C GLY A 148 1.19 -11.72 10.92
N PRO A 149 0.60 -12.83 10.45
CA PRO A 149 -0.83 -13.10 10.58
C PRO A 149 -1.35 -13.21 12.04
N ASN A 150 -0.46 -13.18 13.03
CA ASN A 150 -0.81 -13.18 14.46
C ASN A 150 -0.57 -11.82 15.15
N TYR A 151 -0.12 -10.79 14.42
CA TYR A 151 -0.10 -9.42 14.92
C TYR A 151 -1.56 -8.95 15.09
N PRO A 152 -1.98 -8.33 16.21
CA PRO A 152 -3.40 -8.23 16.57
C PRO A 152 -4.31 -7.62 15.51
N ASN A 153 -3.85 -6.58 14.82
CA ASN A 153 -4.66 -5.95 13.77
C ASN A 153 -4.66 -6.73 12.43
N TYR A 154 -3.76 -7.70 12.23
CA TYR A 154 -3.60 -8.44 10.96
C TYR A 154 -4.22 -9.85 10.99
N ALA A 155 -4.93 -10.18 12.08
CA ALA A 155 -5.41 -11.53 12.33
C ALA A 155 -6.69 -11.90 11.56
N MET A 156 -7.25 -10.97 10.76
CA MET A 156 -8.50 -11.10 10.02
C MET A 156 -8.42 -10.35 8.70
#